data_AF-A0A4P9ZN61-F1
#
_entry.id   AF-A0A4P9ZN61-F1
#
_cell.length_a   1.000
_cell.length_b   1.000
_cell.length_c   1.000
_cell.angle_alpha   90.00
_cell.angle_beta   90.00
_cell.angle_gamma   90.00
#
_symmetry.space_group_name_H-M   'P 1'
#
loop_
_entity.id
_entity.type
_entity.pdbx_description
1 polymer ?
#
loop_
_entity_poly.entity_id
_entity_poly.type
_entity_poly.pdbx_seq_one_letter_code
_entity_poly.pdbx_strand_id
1 'polypeptide(L)'
;MAVPSQASVENKQVSNDPEKRPLTHNTDEILTTSESGSSLNDLPSVGIASPEQPGRRKSLRRRIKGIYKASVAIFTDYGSPDIERWVTSNLVSPRTLLLVRVLILLFSLATTVCLFVYEGYTFFYYFTDWSFLGLTLYFIMAVTISAVYCWHGESVSALDRWLPKPRPLRLAYWIWYESFATFHLLVPIIYWAALSRGFKTDTPLITYCSLAPHSLDLVILIIEQTLNRMRFYPSHVVFIVAVLAGYLVLTYVILAADGVYVTTLEEEDKESVETA
;
A
#
# COMPACT_ATOMS: atom_id res chain seq x y z
N MET A 1 23.96 -58.05 -0.47
CA MET A 1 24.15 -57.83 0.98
C MET A 1 25.28 -56.82 1.15
N ALA A 2 24.95 -55.56 1.40
CA ALA A 2 25.89 -54.54 1.83
C ALA A 2 25.08 -53.44 2.55
N VAL A 3 25.38 -53.24 3.82
CA VAL A 3 24.73 -52.30 4.74
C VAL A 3 25.47 -50.97 4.67
N PRO A 4 24.81 -49.81 4.55
CA PRO A 4 25.45 -48.52 4.80
C PRO A 4 25.26 -48.09 6.25
N SER A 5 26.40 -47.71 6.84
CA SER A 5 26.63 -47.21 8.19
C SER A 5 25.91 -45.88 8.45
N GLN A 6 25.30 -45.77 9.63
CA GLN A 6 24.60 -44.58 10.12
C GLN A 6 25.59 -43.51 10.61
N ALA A 7 25.47 -42.29 10.07
CA ALA A 7 26.16 -41.11 10.57
C ALA A 7 25.39 -40.52 11.78
N SER A 8 26.09 -40.38 12.90
CA SER A 8 25.57 -39.74 14.12
C SER A 8 25.50 -38.23 13.96
N VAL A 9 24.32 -37.66 14.25
CA VAL A 9 24.07 -36.22 14.30
C VAL A 9 24.31 -35.75 15.74
N GLU A 10 25.36 -34.95 15.92
CA GLU A 10 25.74 -34.31 17.18
C GLU A 10 24.82 -33.11 17.44
N ASN A 11 24.00 -33.22 18.50
CA ASN A 11 22.98 -32.26 18.88
C ASN A 11 23.57 -31.26 19.89
N LYS A 12 23.93 -30.06 19.42
CA LYS A 12 24.51 -29.01 20.27
C LYS A 12 23.38 -28.18 20.90
N GLN A 13 23.11 -28.44 22.18
CA GLN A 13 22.23 -27.62 23.03
C GLN A 13 22.78 -26.20 23.15
N VAL A 14 21.99 -25.21 22.71
CA VAL A 14 22.23 -23.79 22.96
C VAL A 14 21.54 -23.41 24.27
N SER A 15 22.37 -22.97 25.22
CA SER A 15 22.01 -22.43 26.53
C SER A 15 21.26 -21.10 26.39
N ASN A 16 20.04 -21.02 26.94
CA ASN A 16 19.29 -19.78 27.09
C ASN A 16 19.56 -19.19 28.48
N ASP A 17 20.19 -18.02 28.50
CA ASP A 17 20.50 -17.25 29.71
C ASP A 17 19.46 -16.12 29.88
N PRO A 18 18.68 -16.05 30.98
CA PRO A 18 17.66 -15.04 31.16
C PRO A 18 18.05 -14.05 32.25
N GLU A 19 18.75 -12.96 31.90
CA GLU A 19 18.91 -11.89 32.88
C GLU A 19 19.16 -10.51 32.25
N LYS A 20 18.22 -9.60 32.53
CA LYS A 20 18.39 -8.17 32.86
C LYS A 20 17.31 -7.29 32.23
N ARG A 21 16.36 -6.88 33.07
CA ARG A 21 15.44 -5.77 32.82
C ARG A 21 15.57 -4.81 34.02
N PRO A 22 15.99 -3.55 33.84
CA PRO A 22 15.86 -2.55 34.90
C PRO A 22 14.80 -1.49 34.57
N LEU A 23 14.00 -1.24 35.61
CA LEU A 23 13.64 0.06 36.17
C LEU A 23 12.69 0.98 35.38
N THR A 24 11.45 0.97 35.88
CA THR A 24 10.46 2.04 35.83
C THR A 24 10.98 3.31 36.49
N HIS A 25 11.00 4.43 35.75
CA HIS A 25 11.16 5.75 36.35
C HIS A 25 9.78 6.43 36.44
N ASN A 26 9.35 6.60 37.68
CA ASN A 26 8.22 7.44 38.08
C ASN A 26 8.78 8.85 38.32
N THR A 27 8.14 9.89 37.80
CA THR A 27 8.46 11.28 38.15
C THR A 27 7.15 12.05 38.25
N ASP A 28 6.67 12.14 39.50
CA ASP A 28 5.77 13.16 39.98
C ASP A 28 6.62 14.36 40.45
N GLU A 29 6.38 15.55 39.89
CA GLU A 29 6.75 16.87 40.45
C GLU A 29 5.93 17.93 39.67
N ILE A 30 4.79 18.40 40.17
CA ILE A 30 4.60 19.57 41.05
C ILE A 30 5.37 20.81 40.56
N LEU A 31 4.67 21.75 39.91
CA LEU A 31 4.88 23.18 40.18
C LEU A 31 3.60 24.00 39.94
N THR A 32 3.22 24.70 41.00
CA THR A 32 2.17 25.70 41.15
C THR A 32 2.70 27.09 40.83
N THR A 33 1.98 27.89 40.03
CA THR A 33 1.95 29.37 40.08
C THR A 33 0.60 29.83 39.51
N SER A 34 -0.26 30.44 40.34
CA SER A 34 -0.39 31.88 40.60
C SER A 34 -1.32 32.61 39.62
N GLU A 35 -2.58 32.70 40.06
CA GLU A 35 -3.53 33.81 39.97
C GLU A 35 -3.32 34.94 38.94
N SER A 36 -4.34 35.12 38.10
CA SER A 36 -4.74 36.43 37.55
C SER A 36 -6.25 36.40 37.30
N GLY A 37 -6.97 37.08 38.18
CA GLY A 37 -8.43 37.21 38.14
C GLY A 37 -8.90 37.95 36.90
N SER A 38 -9.96 37.42 36.29
CA SER A 38 -10.90 38.21 35.51
C SER A 38 -12.31 37.72 35.78
N SER A 39 -13.15 38.69 36.15
CA SER A 39 -14.55 38.57 36.50
C SER A 39 -15.35 37.95 35.36
N LEU A 40 -15.98 36.79 35.60
CA LEU A 40 -16.93 36.16 34.68
C LEU A 40 -18.15 35.64 35.45
N ASN A 41 -18.78 36.53 36.21
CA ASN A 41 -20.16 36.35 36.65
C ASN A 41 -21.06 36.81 35.50
N ASP A 42 -21.47 35.89 34.63
CA ASP A 42 -22.70 35.96 33.80
C ASP A 42 -22.71 34.82 32.77
N LEU A 43 -22.67 33.58 33.25
CA LEU A 43 -23.00 32.41 32.42
C LEU A 43 -24.27 31.74 32.97
N PRO A 44 -25.25 31.43 32.10
CA PRO A 44 -26.47 30.75 32.50
C PRO A 44 -26.11 29.41 33.13
N SER A 45 -26.74 29.10 34.26
CA SER A 45 -26.58 27.85 35.00
C SER A 45 -26.69 26.64 34.07
N VAL A 46 -25.55 26.15 33.60
CA VAL A 46 -25.43 24.90 32.86
C VAL A 46 -25.86 23.82 33.84
N GLY A 47 -27.06 23.28 33.62
CA GLY A 47 -27.59 22.19 34.42
C GLY A 47 -26.56 21.08 34.50
N ILE A 48 -26.00 20.89 35.69
CA ILE A 48 -25.06 19.83 36.02
C ILE A 48 -25.73 18.53 35.60
N ALA A 49 -25.18 17.93 34.54
CA ALA A 49 -25.71 16.71 33.96
C ALA A 49 -25.80 15.64 35.06
N SER A 50 -27.04 15.19 35.28
CA SER A 50 -27.41 14.11 36.18
C SER A 50 -26.44 12.93 36.06
N PRO A 51 -26.01 12.31 37.19
CA PRO A 51 -25.00 11.26 37.19
C PRO A 51 -25.36 10.18 36.17
N GLU A 52 -24.50 10.07 35.17
CA GLU A 52 -24.63 9.17 34.02
C GLU A 52 -25.03 7.77 34.49
N GLN A 53 -26.25 7.35 34.14
CA GLN A 53 -26.71 6.02 34.49
C GLN A 53 -25.79 4.97 33.86
N PRO A 54 -25.18 4.07 34.68
CA PRO A 54 -24.16 3.12 34.22
C PRO A 54 -24.65 2.12 33.16
N GLY A 55 -25.97 2.02 32.96
CA GLY A 55 -26.59 1.22 31.90
C GLY A 55 -26.37 1.77 30.48
N ARG A 56 -26.31 3.10 30.29
CA ARG A 56 -26.28 3.72 28.95
C ARG A 56 -24.93 3.52 28.25
N ARG A 57 -23.82 3.59 29.00
CA ARG A 57 -22.46 3.33 28.49
C ARG A 57 -22.27 1.89 28.01
N LYS A 58 -22.92 0.91 28.67
CA LYS A 58 -22.83 -0.52 28.28
C LYS A 58 -23.57 -0.79 26.97
N SER A 59 -24.71 -0.14 26.70
CA SER A 59 -25.45 -0.34 25.45
C SER A 59 -24.71 0.28 24.25
N LEU A 60 -24.12 1.48 24.41
CA LEU A 60 -23.37 2.14 23.35
C LEU A 60 -22.14 1.33 22.92
N ARG A 61 -21.35 0.80 23.89
CA ARG A 61 -20.20 -0.06 23.58
C ARG A 61 -20.61 -1.34 22.84
N ARG A 62 -21.77 -1.92 23.14
CA ARG A 62 -22.29 -3.10 22.41
C ARG A 62 -22.70 -2.73 20.98
N ARG A 63 -23.34 -1.58 20.76
CA ARG A 63 -23.71 -1.09 19.42
C ARG A 63 -22.46 -0.79 18.56
N ILE A 64 -21.46 -0.12 19.12
CA ILE A 64 -20.18 0.15 18.43
C ILE A 64 -19.46 -1.16 18.09
N LYS A 65 -19.38 -2.11 19.03
CA LYS A 65 -18.81 -3.45 18.73
C LYS A 65 -19.60 -4.20 17.66
N GLY A 66 -20.93 -4.06 17.66
CA GLY A 66 -21.82 -4.66 16.65
C GLY A 66 -21.57 -4.06 15.26
N ILE A 67 -21.50 -2.74 15.16
CA ILE A 67 -21.20 -2.03 13.91
C ILE A 67 -19.79 -2.37 13.45
N TYR A 68 -18.78 -2.31 14.32
CA TYR A 68 -17.41 -2.71 13.97
C TYR A 68 -17.36 -4.15 13.47
N LYS A 69 -18.01 -5.08 14.16
CA LYS A 69 -18.03 -6.49 13.76
C LYS A 69 -18.82 -6.71 12.47
N ALA A 70 -19.88 -5.95 12.22
CA ALA A 70 -20.67 -5.99 10.99
C ALA A 70 -19.92 -5.35 9.82
N SER A 71 -19.26 -4.22 10.01
CA SER A 71 -18.39 -3.59 9.01
C SER A 71 -17.22 -4.51 8.69
N VAL A 72 -16.51 -5.00 9.71
CA VAL A 72 -15.46 -6.00 9.52
C VAL A 72 -16.02 -7.23 8.82
N ALA A 73 -17.20 -7.74 9.18
CA ALA A 73 -17.81 -8.88 8.48
C ALA A 73 -18.17 -8.53 7.02
N ILE A 74 -18.74 -7.37 6.71
CA ILE A 74 -18.97 -6.96 5.32
C ILE A 74 -17.64 -6.86 4.54
N PHE A 75 -16.55 -6.46 5.21
CA PHE A 75 -15.20 -6.44 4.65
C PHE A 75 -14.45 -7.79 4.72
N THR A 76 -14.94 -8.79 5.45
CA THR A 76 -14.21 -10.06 5.74
C THR A 76 -15.02 -11.33 5.51
N ASP A 77 -16.31 -11.24 5.18
CA ASP A 77 -17.20 -12.30 4.68
C ASP A 77 -16.96 -12.55 3.18
N TYR A 78 -15.78 -12.13 2.71
CA TYR A 78 -15.14 -12.70 1.56
C TYR A 78 -14.53 -14.02 2.02
N GLY A 79 -15.11 -15.13 1.57
CA GLY A 79 -14.58 -16.48 1.82
C GLY A 79 -13.06 -16.46 1.71
N SER A 80 -12.38 -17.11 2.67
CA SER A 80 -10.93 -17.02 2.89
C SER A 80 -10.20 -16.83 1.55
N PRO A 81 -9.48 -15.71 1.35
CA PRO A 81 -8.91 -15.38 0.05
C PRO A 81 -8.19 -16.61 -0.48
N ASP A 82 -8.67 -17.09 -1.63
CA ASP A 82 -8.17 -18.30 -2.26
C ASP A 82 -6.75 -18.02 -2.73
N ILE A 83 -5.79 -18.25 -1.83
CA ILE A 83 -4.37 -17.90 -1.99
C ILE A 83 -3.74 -18.59 -3.20
N GLU A 84 -4.33 -19.70 -3.67
CA GLU A 84 -3.88 -20.39 -4.88
C GLU A 84 -4.05 -19.49 -6.11
N ARG A 85 -5.06 -18.62 -6.13
CA ARG A 85 -5.31 -17.69 -7.24
C ARG A 85 -4.22 -16.66 -7.42
N TRP A 86 -3.46 -16.36 -6.36
CA TRP A 86 -2.38 -15.37 -6.42
C TRP A 86 -1.21 -15.87 -7.27
N VAL A 87 -1.09 -17.20 -7.44
CA VAL A 87 0.06 -17.87 -8.06
C VAL A 87 -0.31 -18.76 -9.25
N THR A 88 -1.60 -18.86 -9.60
CA THR A 88 -2.09 -19.71 -10.68
C THR A 88 -2.70 -18.91 -11.83
N SER A 89 -2.70 -19.51 -13.01
CA SER A 89 -3.28 -18.97 -14.25
C SER A 89 -4.29 -19.95 -14.85
N ASN A 90 -5.24 -19.44 -15.63
CA ASN A 90 -6.12 -20.28 -16.45
C ASN A 90 -5.44 -20.65 -17.80
N LEU A 91 -4.40 -19.92 -18.21
CA LEU A 91 -3.79 -20.02 -19.54
C LEU A 91 -2.42 -20.70 -19.51
N VAL A 92 -1.64 -20.50 -18.45
CA VAL A 92 -0.25 -20.97 -18.37
C VAL A 92 0.04 -21.73 -17.07
N SER A 93 1.13 -22.50 -17.05
CA SER A 93 1.57 -23.17 -15.83
C SER A 93 2.06 -22.17 -14.75
N PRO A 94 2.03 -22.51 -13.45
CA PRO A 94 2.56 -21.63 -12.39
C PRO A 94 4.02 -21.23 -12.59
N ARG A 95 4.86 -22.14 -13.13
CA ARG A 95 6.26 -21.85 -13.45
C ARG A 95 6.41 -20.83 -14.59
N THR A 96 5.57 -20.95 -15.61
CA THR A 96 5.54 -19.98 -16.72
C THR A 96 5.08 -18.61 -16.21
N LEU A 97 4.05 -18.55 -15.37
CA LEU A 97 3.60 -17.32 -14.74
C LEU A 97 4.70 -16.68 -13.88
N LEU A 98 5.43 -17.48 -13.08
CA LEU A 98 6.59 -17.02 -12.33
C LEU A 98 7.66 -16.41 -13.25
N LEU A 99 8.00 -17.06 -14.36
CA LEU A 99 9.00 -16.55 -15.30
C LEU A 99 8.56 -15.19 -15.89
N VAL A 100 7.31 -15.07 -16.32
CA VAL A 100 6.74 -13.80 -16.81
C VAL A 100 6.84 -12.71 -15.75
N ARG A 101 6.47 -13.01 -14.50
CA ARG A 101 6.57 -12.06 -13.38
C ARG A 101 8.00 -11.65 -13.07
N VAL A 102 8.97 -12.56 -13.18
CA VAL A 102 10.40 -12.23 -13.03
C VAL A 102 10.85 -11.26 -14.13
N LEU A 103 10.46 -11.47 -15.39
CA LEU A 103 10.79 -10.56 -16.48
C LEU A 103 10.19 -9.16 -16.27
N ILE A 104 8.92 -9.09 -15.85
CA ILE A 104 8.26 -7.83 -15.54
C ILE A 104 8.92 -7.15 -14.33
N LEU A 105 9.30 -7.91 -13.30
CA LEU A 105 10.02 -7.40 -12.14
C LEU A 105 11.36 -6.77 -12.56
N LEU A 106 12.15 -7.46 -13.38
CA LEU A 106 13.45 -6.95 -13.81
C LEU A 106 13.29 -5.63 -14.59
N PHE A 107 12.31 -5.58 -15.50
CA PHE A 107 11.98 -4.36 -16.23
C PHE A 107 11.55 -3.23 -15.28
N SER A 108 10.53 -3.46 -14.45
CA SER A 108 9.97 -2.44 -13.55
C SER A 108 10.98 -1.96 -12.50
N LEU A 109 11.83 -2.85 -11.99
CA LEU A 109 12.91 -2.48 -11.09
C LEU A 109 13.94 -1.57 -11.79
N ALA A 110 14.36 -1.91 -13.00
CA ALA A 110 15.29 -1.08 -13.77
C ALA A 110 14.69 0.30 -14.06
N THR A 111 13.44 0.37 -14.52
CA THR A 111 12.74 1.64 -14.77
C THR A 111 12.58 2.46 -13.48
N THR A 112 12.22 1.84 -12.36
CA THR A 112 12.09 2.54 -11.06
C THR A 112 13.42 3.15 -10.63
N VAL A 113 14.52 2.42 -10.79
CA VAL A 113 15.86 2.94 -10.49
C VAL A 113 16.21 4.10 -11.42
N CYS A 114 15.91 3.99 -12.72
CA CYS A 114 16.14 5.09 -13.67
C CYS A 114 15.35 6.35 -13.30
N LEU A 115 14.06 6.21 -12.96
CA LEU A 115 13.22 7.31 -12.48
C LEU A 115 13.80 7.97 -11.23
N PHE A 116 14.17 7.15 -10.24
CA PHE A 116 14.73 7.67 -8.98
C PHE A 116 16.06 8.41 -9.20
N VAL A 117 16.92 7.91 -10.09
CA VAL A 117 18.19 8.57 -10.43
C VAL A 117 17.96 9.87 -11.21
N TYR A 118 16.97 9.89 -12.11
CA TYR A 118 16.67 11.05 -12.95
C TYR A 118 15.99 12.18 -12.17
N GLU A 119 14.94 11.86 -11.41
CA GLU A 119 14.13 12.83 -10.66
C GLU A 119 14.73 13.18 -9.29
N GLY A 120 15.50 12.26 -8.69
CA GLY A 120 16.02 12.47 -7.34
C GLY A 120 14.89 12.58 -6.31
N TYR A 121 14.79 13.70 -5.59
CA TYR A 121 13.77 13.87 -4.55
C TYR A 121 12.38 14.22 -5.12
N THR A 122 12.30 14.81 -6.32
CA THR A 122 11.03 15.13 -6.98
C THR A 122 10.29 13.88 -7.47
N PHE A 123 10.97 12.72 -7.45
CA PHE A 123 10.35 11.40 -7.60
C PHE A 123 9.12 11.25 -6.71
N PHE A 124 9.16 11.85 -5.51
CA PHE A 124 8.04 11.75 -4.57
C PHE A 124 6.89 12.72 -4.85
N TYR A 125 6.96 13.55 -5.89
CA TYR A 125 5.91 14.53 -6.21
C TYR A 125 4.86 13.95 -7.14
N TYR A 126 5.28 13.07 -8.06
CA TYR A 126 4.44 12.58 -9.12
C TYR A 126 3.74 11.27 -8.76
N PHE A 127 2.43 11.23 -8.96
CA PHE A 127 1.63 10.02 -8.74
C PHE A 127 2.09 8.86 -9.62
N THR A 128 2.50 9.17 -10.85
CA THR A 128 3.03 8.17 -11.80
C THR A 128 4.20 7.42 -11.16
N ASP A 129 5.17 8.14 -10.59
CA ASP A 129 6.35 7.56 -9.96
C ASP A 129 6.00 6.70 -8.74
N TRP A 130 5.06 7.16 -7.91
CA TRP A 130 4.55 6.38 -6.77
C TRP A 130 3.82 5.12 -7.22
N SER A 131 2.98 5.24 -8.25
CA SER A 131 2.24 4.10 -8.80
C SER A 131 3.22 3.06 -9.35
N PHE A 132 4.24 3.52 -10.09
CA PHE A 132 5.26 2.65 -10.69
C PHE A 132 6.17 2.00 -9.63
N LEU A 133 6.57 2.73 -8.58
CA LEU A 133 7.28 2.14 -7.44
C LEU A 133 6.46 1.01 -6.80
N GLY A 134 5.17 1.26 -6.58
CA GLY A 134 4.30 0.27 -5.96
C GLY A 134 3.98 -0.92 -6.86
N LEU A 135 4.01 -0.77 -8.19
CA LEU A 135 4.02 -1.87 -9.16
C LEU A 135 5.25 -2.76 -8.99
N THR A 136 6.43 -2.14 -8.90
CA THR A 136 7.69 -2.86 -8.69
C THR A 136 7.64 -3.64 -7.38
N LEU A 137 7.19 -3.01 -6.29
CA LEU A 137 7.00 -3.67 -4.99
C LEU A 137 5.95 -4.81 -5.06
N TYR A 138 4.86 -4.61 -5.81
CA TYR A 138 3.88 -5.66 -6.07
C TYR A 138 4.55 -6.87 -6.75
N PHE A 139 5.33 -6.66 -7.81
CA PHE A 139 6.00 -7.75 -8.51
C PHE A 139 7.10 -8.42 -7.69
N ILE A 140 7.81 -7.70 -6.80
CA ILE A 140 8.70 -8.32 -5.82
C ILE A 140 7.92 -9.34 -4.99
N MET A 141 6.77 -8.94 -4.45
CA MET A 141 5.93 -9.82 -3.64
C MET A 141 5.33 -10.95 -4.48
N ALA A 142 4.80 -10.67 -5.68
CA ALA A 142 4.19 -11.66 -6.55
C ALA A 142 5.20 -12.73 -7.00
N VAL A 143 6.43 -12.33 -7.36
CA VAL A 143 7.54 -13.25 -7.66
C VAL A 143 7.89 -14.08 -6.44
N THR A 144 8.03 -13.46 -5.26
CA THR A 144 8.37 -14.18 -4.02
C THR A 144 7.33 -15.25 -3.68
N ILE A 145 6.05 -14.89 -3.68
CA ILE A 145 4.93 -15.80 -3.39
C ILE A 145 4.86 -16.93 -4.45
N SER A 146 5.03 -16.60 -5.73
CA SER A 146 5.02 -17.58 -6.83
C SER A 146 6.22 -18.53 -6.77
N ALA A 147 7.40 -18.03 -6.38
CA ALA A 147 8.61 -18.83 -6.23
C ALA A 147 8.46 -19.82 -5.07
N VAL A 148 7.96 -19.37 -3.92
CA VAL A 148 7.66 -20.25 -2.78
C VAL A 148 6.69 -21.36 -3.18
N TYR A 149 5.62 -21.02 -3.90
CA TYR A 149 4.64 -22.00 -4.39
C TYR A 149 5.28 -23.02 -5.33
N CYS A 150 6.06 -22.58 -6.32
CA CYS A 150 6.72 -23.46 -7.29
C CYS A 150 7.80 -24.35 -6.63
N TRP A 151 8.55 -23.81 -5.66
CA TRP A 151 9.64 -24.52 -4.99
C TRP A 151 9.13 -25.68 -4.12
N HIS A 152 7.95 -25.53 -3.52
CA HIS A 152 7.34 -26.54 -2.67
C HIS A 152 6.39 -27.48 -3.42
N GLY A 153 6.62 -27.66 -4.73
CA GLY A 153 5.85 -28.60 -5.55
C GLY A 153 4.40 -28.18 -5.79
N GLU A 154 4.16 -26.88 -5.95
CA GLU A 154 2.82 -26.32 -6.24
C GLU A 154 1.79 -26.66 -5.13
N SER A 155 2.27 -26.64 -3.88
CA SER A 155 1.45 -26.97 -2.71
C SER A 155 0.88 -25.72 -2.04
N VAL A 156 -0.44 -25.59 -2.05
CA VAL A 156 -1.17 -24.53 -1.31
C VAL A 156 -0.86 -24.58 0.19
N SER A 157 -0.70 -25.78 0.76
CA SER A 157 -0.36 -25.96 2.17
C SER A 157 1.02 -25.40 2.53
N ALA A 158 2.00 -25.44 1.61
CA ALA A 158 3.29 -24.81 1.83
C ALA A 158 3.18 -23.28 1.79
N LEU A 159 2.38 -22.77 0.85
CA LEU A 159 2.12 -21.35 0.72
C LEU A 159 1.41 -20.78 1.96
N ASP A 160 0.40 -21.47 2.49
CA ASP A 160 -0.33 -21.06 3.71
C ASP A 160 0.55 -21.05 4.96
N ARG A 161 1.57 -21.93 5.03
CA ARG A 161 2.56 -21.93 6.12
C ARG A 161 3.53 -20.76 6.04
N TRP A 162 3.94 -20.37 4.83
CA TRP A 162 4.89 -19.29 4.61
C TRP A 162 4.23 -17.91 4.74
N LEU A 163 3.02 -17.76 4.23
CA LEU A 163 2.30 -16.50 4.30
C LEU A 163 1.88 -16.15 5.72
N PRO A 164 1.96 -14.86 6.10
CA PRO A 164 1.43 -14.39 7.36
C PRO A 164 -0.03 -14.84 7.56
N LYS A 165 -0.28 -15.48 8.71
CA LYS A 165 -1.62 -15.86 9.14
C LYS A 165 -2.57 -14.69 9.49
N PRO A 166 -2.12 -13.48 9.91
CA PRO A 166 -3.09 -12.42 10.16
C PRO A 166 -3.81 -12.05 8.86
N ARG A 167 -5.13 -12.24 8.88
CA ARG A 167 -6.04 -11.82 7.81
C ARG A 167 -5.81 -10.40 7.27
N PRO A 168 -5.49 -9.36 8.08
CA PRO A 168 -5.29 -8.02 7.53
C PRO A 168 -4.14 -7.92 6.54
N LEU A 169 -3.06 -8.70 6.69
CA LEU A 169 -1.92 -8.60 5.77
C LEU A 169 -2.22 -9.27 4.42
N ARG A 170 -3.01 -10.35 4.43
CA ARG A 170 -3.52 -10.97 3.19
C ARG A 170 -4.49 -10.05 2.47
N LEU A 171 -5.37 -9.38 3.23
CA LEU A 171 -6.26 -8.36 2.70
C LEU A 171 -5.48 -7.17 2.13
N ALA A 172 -4.44 -6.70 2.83
CA ALA A 172 -3.59 -5.62 2.37
C ALA A 172 -2.92 -5.95 1.03
N TYR A 173 -2.40 -7.17 0.86
CA TYR A 173 -1.85 -7.61 -0.43
C TYR A 173 -2.91 -7.62 -1.55
N TRP A 174 -4.14 -8.02 -1.24
CA TRP A 174 -5.23 -8.01 -2.21
C TRP A 174 -5.62 -6.58 -2.63
N ILE A 175 -5.82 -5.69 -1.64
CA ILE A 175 -6.10 -4.27 -1.88
C ILE A 175 -4.95 -3.63 -2.66
N TRP A 176 -3.71 -3.99 -2.33
CA TRP A 176 -2.51 -3.55 -3.04
C TRP A 176 -2.62 -3.90 -4.52
N TYR A 177 -2.82 -5.18 -4.84
CA TYR A 177 -2.99 -5.65 -6.23
C TYR A 177 -4.07 -4.86 -6.99
N GLU A 178 -5.27 -4.71 -6.42
CA GLU A 178 -6.37 -4.01 -7.09
C GLU A 178 -6.10 -2.52 -7.27
N SER A 179 -5.41 -1.90 -6.31
CA SER A 179 -5.02 -0.49 -6.38
C SER A 179 -4.08 -0.24 -7.54
N PHE A 180 -2.99 -1.01 -7.66
CA PHE A 180 -2.04 -0.84 -8.77
C PHE A 180 -2.67 -1.19 -10.10
N ALA A 181 -3.46 -2.25 -10.17
CA ALA A 181 -4.15 -2.57 -11.41
C ALA A 181 -5.06 -1.42 -11.89
N THR A 182 -5.68 -0.69 -10.96
CA THR A 182 -6.48 0.49 -11.27
C THR A 182 -5.61 1.70 -11.64
N PHE A 183 -4.53 1.95 -10.89
CA PHE A 183 -3.63 3.08 -11.15
C PHE A 183 -2.92 2.95 -12.51
N HIS A 184 -2.46 1.76 -12.89
CA HIS A 184 -1.82 1.51 -14.18
C HIS A 184 -2.79 1.41 -15.36
N LEU A 185 -4.10 1.43 -15.09
CA LEU A 185 -5.10 1.73 -16.11
C LEU A 185 -5.30 3.24 -16.25
N LEU A 186 -5.41 3.93 -15.12
CA LEU A 186 -5.73 5.36 -15.04
C LEU A 186 -4.58 6.26 -15.51
N VAL A 187 -3.34 5.96 -15.12
CA VAL A 187 -2.14 6.75 -15.44
C VAL A 187 -1.94 6.86 -16.96
N PRO A 188 -1.93 5.77 -17.76
CA PRO A 188 -1.83 5.90 -19.22
C PRO A 188 -2.97 6.70 -19.82
N ILE A 189 -4.21 6.52 -19.35
CA ILE A 189 -5.37 7.26 -19.88
C ILE A 189 -5.17 8.76 -19.67
N ILE A 190 -4.86 9.20 -18.45
CA ILE A 190 -4.64 10.62 -18.14
C ILE A 190 -3.42 11.14 -18.91
N TYR A 191 -2.34 10.37 -18.93
CA TYR A 191 -1.12 10.78 -19.60
C TYR A 191 -1.36 11.03 -21.09
N TRP A 192 -1.93 10.07 -21.81
CA TRP A 192 -2.16 10.19 -23.24
C TRP A 192 -3.23 11.23 -23.58
N ALA A 193 -4.25 11.36 -22.74
CA ALA A 193 -5.33 12.32 -22.96
C ALA A 193 -4.95 13.77 -22.64
N ALA A 194 -4.12 14.01 -21.62
CA ALA A 194 -3.89 15.35 -21.07
C ALA A 194 -2.41 15.78 -21.02
N LEU A 195 -1.46 14.85 -20.82
CA LEU A 195 -0.06 15.19 -20.51
C LEU A 195 0.94 14.84 -21.61
N SER A 196 0.51 14.18 -22.69
CA SER A 196 1.38 13.69 -23.76
C SER A 196 2.16 14.79 -24.48
N ARG A 197 1.70 16.05 -24.42
CA ARG A 197 2.40 17.22 -24.99
C ARG A 197 3.63 17.63 -24.18
N GLY A 198 3.69 17.31 -22.89
CA GLY A 198 4.81 17.65 -22.00
C GLY A 198 6.02 16.71 -22.12
N PHE A 199 6.10 15.92 -23.19
CA PHE A 199 7.11 14.89 -23.36
C PHE A 199 8.50 15.49 -23.55
N LYS A 200 9.44 15.16 -22.65
CA LYS A 200 10.84 15.59 -22.75
C LYS A 200 11.63 14.58 -23.56
N THR A 201 12.34 15.07 -24.58
CA THR A 201 13.17 14.24 -25.47
C THR A 201 14.62 14.67 -25.52
N ASP A 202 15.10 15.37 -24.50
CA ASP A 202 16.42 16.03 -24.52
C ASP A 202 17.57 15.04 -24.61
N THR A 203 17.45 13.88 -23.95
CA THR A 203 18.44 12.80 -24.00
C THR A 203 17.75 11.44 -24.07
N PRO A 204 18.41 10.39 -24.59
CA PRO A 204 17.81 9.05 -24.64
C PRO A 204 17.34 8.53 -23.28
N LEU A 205 18.07 8.86 -22.21
CA LEU A 205 17.68 8.48 -20.85
C LEU A 205 16.41 9.22 -20.40
N ILE A 206 16.29 10.51 -20.67
CA ILE A 206 15.11 11.32 -20.34
C ILE A 206 13.90 10.84 -21.14
N THR A 207 14.08 10.60 -22.44
CA THR A 207 13.05 10.02 -23.30
C THR A 207 12.58 8.68 -22.75
N TYR A 208 13.50 7.81 -22.34
CA TYR A 208 13.16 6.52 -21.75
C TYR A 208 12.40 6.68 -20.43
N CYS A 209 12.90 7.49 -19.49
CA CYS A 209 12.26 7.70 -18.19
C CYS A 209 10.87 8.34 -18.34
N SER A 210 10.71 9.21 -19.33
CA SER A 210 9.41 9.82 -19.64
C SER A 210 8.46 8.82 -20.32
N LEU A 211 8.93 7.95 -21.21
CA LEU A 211 8.02 7.11 -22.02
C LEU A 211 7.67 5.78 -21.37
N ALA A 212 8.65 5.15 -20.73
CA ALA A 212 8.57 3.77 -20.28
C ALA A 212 7.45 3.54 -19.25
N PRO A 213 7.29 4.38 -18.21
CA PRO A 213 6.20 4.22 -17.26
C PRO A 213 4.84 4.31 -17.94
N HIS A 214 4.62 5.30 -18.80
CA HIS A 214 3.29 5.52 -19.39
C HIS A 214 2.92 4.53 -20.52
N SER A 215 3.90 4.00 -21.24
CA SER A 215 3.63 3.13 -22.40
C SER A 215 3.50 1.66 -22.00
N LEU A 216 4.29 1.20 -21.04
CA LEU A 216 4.35 -0.21 -20.68
C LEU A 216 3.41 -0.60 -19.53
N ASP A 217 2.87 0.38 -18.80
CA ASP A 217 1.87 0.17 -17.75
C ASP A 217 0.65 -0.63 -18.25
N LEU A 218 0.04 -0.20 -19.35
CA LEU A 218 -1.15 -0.88 -19.89
C LEU A 218 -0.81 -2.30 -20.38
N VAL A 219 0.37 -2.50 -20.97
CA VAL A 219 0.82 -3.81 -21.45
C VAL A 219 1.07 -4.76 -20.28
N ILE A 220 1.79 -4.32 -19.26
CA ILE A 220 2.06 -5.08 -18.03
C ILE A 220 0.74 -5.41 -17.34
N LEU A 221 -0.17 -4.44 -17.25
CA LEU A 221 -1.50 -4.65 -16.68
C LEU A 221 -2.27 -5.72 -17.45
N ILE A 222 -2.34 -5.65 -18.78
CA ILE A 222 -3.05 -6.64 -19.60
C ILE A 222 -2.44 -8.03 -19.41
N ILE A 223 -1.11 -8.16 -19.43
CA ILE A 223 -0.43 -9.43 -19.22
C ILE A 223 -0.77 -9.99 -17.83
N GLU A 224 -0.61 -9.19 -16.78
CA GLU A 224 -0.86 -9.64 -15.41
C GLU A 224 -2.35 -9.97 -15.20
N GLN A 225 -3.28 -9.18 -15.73
CA GLN A 225 -4.72 -9.42 -15.57
C GLN A 225 -5.23 -10.63 -16.36
N THR A 226 -4.67 -10.88 -17.55
CA THR A 226 -5.06 -12.04 -18.37
C THR A 226 -4.48 -13.35 -17.83
N LEU A 227 -3.25 -13.30 -17.31
CA LEU A 227 -2.58 -14.50 -16.78
C LEU A 227 -2.94 -14.78 -15.32
N ASN A 228 -3.17 -13.78 -14.47
CA ASN A 228 -3.49 -13.98 -13.05
C ASN A 228 -4.97 -14.34 -12.83
N ARG A 229 -5.26 -15.17 -11.82
CA ARG A 229 -6.64 -15.59 -11.45
C ARG A 229 -7.24 -14.79 -10.30
N MET A 230 -6.55 -13.75 -9.82
CA MET A 230 -7.09 -12.83 -8.82
C MET A 230 -8.35 -12.12 -9.34
N ARG A 231 -9.28 -11.82 -8.42
CA ARG A 231 -10.57 -11.21 -8.72
C ARG A 231 -10.63 -9.82 -8.13
N PHE A 232 -11.33 -8.92 -8.80
CA PHE A 232 -11.64 -7.60 -8.27
C PHE A 232 -12.88 -7.64 -7.39
N TYR A 233 -12.79 -6.96 -6.25
CA TYR A 233 -13.93 -6.71 -5.39
C TYR A 233 -14.31 -5.23 -5.40
N PRO A 234 -15.56 -4.88 -5.80
CA PRO A 234 -16.00 -3.49 -5.82
C PRO A 234 -15.91 -2.76 -4.48
N SER A 235 -15.92 -3.49 -3.36
CA SER A 235 -15.82 -2.90 -2.02
C SER A 235 -14.45 -2.28 -1.73
N HIS A 236 -13.38 -2.74 -2.40
CA HIS A 236 -12.04 -2.22 -2.20
C HIS A 236 -11.82 -0.87 -2.90
N VAL A 237 -12.72 -0.46 -3.80
CA VAL A 237 -12.67 0.84 -4.50
C VAL A 237 -12.60 1.99 -3.50
N VAL A 238 -13.17 1.85 -2.30
CA VAL A 238 -13.07 2.86 -1.24
C VAL A 238 -11.61 3.18 -0.85
N PHE A 239 -10.73 2.17 -0.84
CA PHE A 239 -9.31 2.36 -0.53
C PHE A 239 -8.59 3.07 -1.67
N ILE A 240 -8.93 2.72 -2.92
CA ILE A 240 -8.39 3.36 -4.12
C ILE A 240 -8.74 4.86 -4.13
N VAL A 241 -10.01 5.19 -3.88
CA VAL A 241 -10.49 6.57 -3.77
C VAL A 241 -9.80 7.31 -2.62
N ALA A 242 -9.60 6.65 -1.47
CA ALA A 242 -8.91 7.24 -0.33
C ALA A 242 -7.43 7.56 -0.65
N VAL A 243 -6.73 6.68 -1.37
CA VAL A 243 -5.35 6.92 -1.82
C VAL A 243 -5.29 8.10 -2.78
N LEU A 244 -6.20 8.18 -3.76
CA LEU A 244 -6.27 9.29 -4.70
C LEU A 244 -6.57 10.62 -3.99
N ALA A 245 -7.51 10.62 -3.04
CA ALA A 245 -7.79 11.81 -2.23
C ALA A 245 -6.58 12.23 -1.38
N GLY A 246 -5.86 11.27 -0.81
CA GLY A 246 -4.60 11.53 -0.10
C GLY A 246 -3.54 12.13 -1.01
N TYR A 247 -3.42 11.65 -2.25
CA TYR A 247 -2.52 12.24 -3.24
C TYR A 247 -2.92 13.68 -3.60
N LEU A 248 -4.21 13.98 -3.76
CA LEU A 248 -4.66 15.37 -3.99
C LEU A 248 -4.29 16.30 -2.83
N VAL A 249 -4.39 15.83 -1.58
CA VAL A 249 -3.91 16.61 -0.43
C VAL A 249 -2.40 16.83 -0.53
N LEU A 250 -1.63 15.81 -0.88
CA LEU A 250 -0.18 15.91 -1.07
C LEU A 250 0.19 16.94 -2.16
N THR A 251 -0.53 16.99 -3.28
CA THR A 251 -0.26 17.97 -4.34
C THR A 251 -0.46 19.40 -3.85
N TYR A 252 -1.47 19.66 -3.02
CA TYR A 252 -1.65 21.00 -2.42
C TYR A 252 -0.54 21.33 -1.42
N VAL A 253 -0.03 20.34 -0.68
CA VAL A 253 1.11 20.54 0.22
C VAL A 253 2.39 20.88 -0.56
N ILE A 254 2.65 20.17 -1.66
CA ILE A 254 3.80 20.45 -2.55
C ILE A 254 3.69 21.87 -3.13
N LEU A 255 2.50 22.24 -3.61
CA LEU A 255 2.26 23.60 -4.10
C LEU A 255 2.53 24.66 -3.02
N ALA A 256 2.08 24.42 -1.79
CA ALA A 256 2.31 25.35 -0.68
C ALA A 256 3.79 25.42 -0.25
N ALA A 257 4.54 24.32 -0.36
CA ALA A 257 5.93 24.24 0.07
C ALA A 257 6.92 24.77 -0.98
N ASP A 258 6.75 24.35 -2.24
CA ASP A 258 7.73 24.57 -3.31
C ASP A 258 7.21 25.50 -4.42
N GLY A 259 5.93 25.87 -4.40
CA GLY A 259 5.31 26.68 -5.45
C GLY A 259 5.16 25.94 -6.79
N VAL A 260 5.36 24.61 -6.80
CA VAL A 260 5.28 23.79 -8.02
C VAL A 260 3.85 23.30 -8.21
N TYR A 261 3.24 23.66 -9.34
CA TYR A 261 1.97 23.09 -9.77
C TYR A 261 2.22 21.71 -10.39
N VAL A 262 1.84 20.66 -9.64
CA VAL A 262 1.86 19.29 -10.18
C VAL A 262 0.73 19.08 -11.20
N THR A 263 -0.34 19.87 -11.12
CA THR A 263 -1.45 19.90 -12.08
C THR A 263 -1.40 21.17 -12.91
N THR A 264 -1.11 21.02 -14.21
CA THR A 264 -0.95 22.12 -15.18
C THR A 264 -2.24 22.88 -15.53
N LEU A 265 -3.40 22.46 -15.03
CA LEU A 265 -4.70 23.01 -15.44
C LEU A 265 -4.92 24.49 -15.06
N GLU A 266 -4.19 25.05 -14.10
CA GLU A 266 -4.33 26.46 -13.71
C GLU A 266 -3.40 27.43 -14.47
N GLU A 267 -2.37 26.94 -15.17
CA GLU A 267 -1.46 27.82 -15.92
C GLU A 267 -2.07 28.26 -17.27
N GLU A 268 -2.83 27.39 -17.96
CA GLU A 268 -3.53 27.77 -19.20
C GLU A 268 -4.55 28.90 -18.97
N ASP A 269 -5.22 28.92 -17.81
CA ASP A 269 -6.17 30.00 -17.47
C ASP A 269 -5.45 31.33 -17.21
N LYS A 270 -4.25 31.32 -16.63
CA LYS A 270 -3.49 32.56 -16.40
C LYS A 270 -2.90 33.12 -17.69
N GLU A 271 -2.38 32.27 -18.57
CA GLU A 271 -1.79 32.72 -19.84
C GLU A 271 -2.87 33.23 -20.83
N SER A 272 -4.07 32.64 -20.80
CA SER A 272 -5.21 33.14 -21.59
C SER A 272 -5.78 34.48 -21.09
N VAL A 273 -5.63 34.79 -19.80
CA VAL A 273 -6.05 36.07 -19.21
C VAL A 273 -5.02 37.18 -19.45
N GLU A 274 -3.72 36.87 -19.52
CA GLU A 274 -2.69 37.89 -19.82
C GLU A 274 -2.57 38.22 -21.32
N THR A 275 -3.09 37.37 -22.20
CA THR A 275 -3.04 37.57 -23.66
C THR A 275 -4.33 38.13 -24.27
N ALA A 276 -5.36 38.40 -23.45
CA ALA A 276 -6.64 39.00 -23.85
C ALA A 276 -6.78 40.46 -23.39
#